data_AF-A0A1I2V0A4-F1
#
_entry.id   AF-A0A1I2V0A4-F1
#
_cell.length_a   1.000
_cell.length_b   1.000
_cell.length_c   1.000
_cell.angle_alpha   90.00
_cell.angle_beta   90.00
_cell.angle_gamma   90.00
#
_symmetry.space_group_name_H-M   'P 1'
#
loop_
_entity.id
_entity.type
_entity.pdbx_description
1 polymer ?
#
loop_
_entity_poly.entity_id
_entity_poly.type
_entity_poly.pdbx_seq_one_letter_code
_entity_poly.pdbx_strand_id
1 'polypeptide(L)' 'MTNTIDSAQKLHLVFGGELENLDGVSFRDVKGLDIVGIFPDYASAQTAWKAKAQSTVDSAQTRYFIVHLHRLLEP' A
#
# COMPACT_ATOMS: atom_id res chain seq x y z
N MET A 1 -13.93 22.97 -19.14
CA MET A 1 -13.41 23.04 -17.77
C MET A 1 -12.05 22.38 -17.79
N THR A 2 -10.99 23.17 -17.71
CA THR A 2 -9.60 22.70 -17.79
C THR A 2 -9.27 21.96 -16.49
N ASN A 3 -9.10 20.64 -16.57
CA ASN A 3 -8.73 19.83 -15.41
C ASN A 3 -7.25 20.10 -15.14
N THR A 4 -6.98 20.98 -14.18
CA THR A 4 -5.65 21.38 -13.73
C THR A 4 -4.96 20.17 -13.08
N ILE A 5 -4.34 19.30 -13.88
CA ILE A 5 -3.41 18.26 -13.40
C ILE A 5 -2.08 18.97 -13.11
N ASP A 6 -2.09 19.91 -12.17
CA ASP A 6 -0.92 20.75 -11.88
C ASP A 6 -0.55 20.58 -10.40
N SER A 7 0.08 19.43 -10.15
CA SER A 7 0.93 19.05 -9.02
C SER A 7 0.92 17.52 -8.97
N ALA A 8 1.79 16.88 -9.76
CA ALA A 8 2.08 15.43 -9.79
C ALA A 8 1.16 14.59 -8.89
N GLN A 9 0.00 14.18 -9.40
CA GLN A 9 -0.98 13.34 -8.70
C GLN A 9 -0.36 11.95 -8.47
N LYS A 10 0.47 11.85 -7.44
CA LYS A 10 1.18 10.63 -7.07
C LYS A 10 0.19 9.80 -6.25
N LEU A 11 -0.55 8.92 -6.92
CA LEU A 11 -1.41 7.98 -6.23
C LEU A 11 -0.58 6.93 -5.48
N HIS A 12 -0.96 6.66 -4.24
CA HIS A 12 -0.33 5.67 -3.37
C HIS A 12 -1.36 4.62 -2.97
N LEU A 13 -1.09 3.36 -3.29
CA LEU A 13 -1.91 2.22 -2.86
C LEU A 13 -1.31 1.63 -1.60
N VAL A 14 -2.13 1.45 -0.57
CA VAL A 14 -1.74 0.71 0.65
C VAL A 14 -2.49 -0.61 0.67
N PHE A 15 -1.73 -1.69 0.74
CA PHE A 15 -2.28 -3.04 0.87
C PHE A 15 -1.36 -3.91 1.72
N GLY A 16 -1.87 -5.02 2.22
CA GLY A 16 -1.09 -5.96 3.01
C GLY A 16 -1.73 -7.32 3.06
N GLY A 17 -1.03 -8.23 3.71
CA GLY A 17 -1.49 -9.61 3.86
C GLY A 17 -0.45 -10.44 4.56
N GLU A 18 -0.78 -11.72 4.75
CA GLU A 18 0.14 -12.68 5.34
C GLU A 18 1.17 -13.13 4.31
N LEU A 19 2.45 -13.04 4.67
CA LEU A 19 3.56 -13.50 3.86
C LEU A 19 3.75 -15.01 4.03
N GLU A 20 4.19 -15.66 2.96
CA GLU A 20 4.59 -17.07 2.99
C GLU A 20 5.85 -17.25 3.84
N ASN A 21 6.82 -16.34 3.67
CA ASN A 21 8.10 -16.34 4.37
C ASN A 21 8.45 -14.91 4.84
N LEU A 22 9.11 -14.79 5.99
CA LEU A 22 9.48 -13.49 6.58
C LEU A 22 10.53 -12.73 5.77
N ASP A 23 11.36 -13.45 5.03
CA ASP A 23 12.46 -12.90 4.21
C ASP A 23 12.00 -12.49 2.80
N GLY A 24 10.79 -12.89 2.41
CA GLY A 24 10.24 -12.66 1.07
C GLY A 24 9.15 -11.59 1.03
N VAL A 25 8.70 -11.30 -0.20
CA VAL A 25 7.51 -10.47 -0.47
C VAL A 25 6.37 -11.29 -1.10
N SER A 26 6.46 -12.62 -1.03
CA SER A 26 5.42 -13.53 -1.51
C SER A 26 4.30 -13.63 -0.48
N PHE A 27 3.09 -13.31 -0.90
CA PHE A 27 1.91 -13.46 -0.06
C PHE A 27 1.43 -14.91 -0.08
N ARG A 28 1.06 -15.44 1.09
CA ARG A 28 0.48 -16.77 1.24
C ARG A 28 -0.88 -16.86 0.54
N ASP A 29 -1.70 -15.83 0.69
CA ASP A 29 -3.00 -15.74 0.04
C ASP A 29 -3.13 -14.40 -0.71
N VAL A 30 -3.05 -14.48 -2.04
CA VAL A 30 -3.20 -13.32 -2.92
C VAL A 30 -4.66 -12.89 -3.05
N LYS A 31 -5.62 -13.80 -2.84
CA LYS A 31 -7.05 -13.49 -2.93
C LYS A 31 -7.55 -12.79 -1.67
N GLY A 32 -6.98 -13.14 -0.52
CA GLY A 32 -7.27 -12.56 0.80
C GLY A 32 -6.45 -11.33 1.15
N LEU A 33 -5.84 -10.64 0.17
CA LEU A 33 -5.11 -9.40 0.44
C LEU A 33 -6.01 -8.32 1.02
N ASP A 34 -5.55 -7.69 2.09
CA ASP A 34 -6.21 -6.55 2.71
C ASP A 34 -5.85 -5.27 1.94
N ILE A 35 -6.82 -4.74 1.21
CA ILE A 35 -6.68 -3.45 0.52
C ILE A 35 -7.18 -2.35 1.45
N VAL A 36 -6.24 -1.58 1.99
CA VAL A 36 -6.53 -0.50 2.93
C VAL A 36 -7.14 0.69 2.20
N GLY A 37 -6.61 1.03 1.02
CA GLY A 37 -7.14 2.11 0.18
C GLY A 37 -6.10 2.78 -0.71
N ILE A 38 -6.57 3.74 -1.50
CA ILE A 38 -5.75 4.58 -2.38
C ILE A 38 -5.76 6.01 -1.84
N PHE A 39 -4.57 6.61 -1.75
CA PHE A 39 -4.37 7.92 -1.16
C PHE A 39 -3.73 8.91 -2.15
N PRO A 40 -4.08 10.20 -2.06
CA PRO A 40 -3.59 11.23 -2.99
C PRO A 40 -2.15 11.67 -2.71
N ASP A 41 -1.59 11.34 -1.54
CA ASP A 41 -0.25 11.72 -1.10
C ASP A 41 0.39 10.65 -0.20
N TYR A 42 1.72 10.69 -0.08
CA TYR A 42 2.50 9.71 0.69
C TYR A 42 2.24 9.79 2.20
N ALA A 43 1.99 10.99 2.75
CA ALA A 43 1.82 11.17 4.19
C ALA A 43 0.52 10.53 4.69
N SER A 44 -0.56 10.70 3.93
CA SER A 44 -1.85 10.02 4.16
C SER A 44 -1.71 8.50 4.03
N ALA A 45 -1.02 8.01 3.00
CA ALA A 45 -0.75 6.58 2.83
C ALA A 45 0.10 6.01 3.99
N GLN A 46 1.13 6.72 4.43
CA GLN A 46 1.98 6.32 5.55
C GLN A 46 1.20 6.24 6.86
N THR A 47 0.29 7.17 7.10
CA THR A 47 -0.58 7.16 8.27
C THR A 47 -1.45 5.90 8.29
N ALA A 48 -2.10 5.60 7.17
CA ALA A 48 -2.95 4.41 7.03
C ALA A 48 -2.15 3.10 7.16
N TRP A 49 -0.99 3.03 6.51
CA TRP A 49 -0.06 1.90 6.62
C TRP A 49 0.39 1.69 8.07
N LYS A 50 0.79 2.75 8.77
CA LYS A 50 1.26 2.67 10.16
C LYS A 50 0.16 2.16 11.08
N ALA A 51 -1.07 2.66 10.93
CA ALA A 51 -2.20 2.21 11.73
C ALA A 51 -2.47 0.71 11.53
N LYS A 52 -2.46 0.24 10.29
CA LYS A 52 -2.66 -1.18 9.95
C LYS A 52 -1.51 -2.06 10.42
N ALA A 53 -0.26 -1.66 10.18
CA ALA A 53 0.92 -2.39 10.62
C ALA A 53 1.02 -2.50 12.16
N GLN A 54 0.64 -1.44 12.88
CA GLN A 54 0.59 -1.47 14.35
C GLN A 54 -0.53 -2.38 14.87
N SER A 55 -1.68 -2.40 14.19
CA SER A 55 -2.79 -3.30 14.53
C SER A 55 -2.47 -4.78 14.31
N THR A 56 -1.46 -5.10 13.50
CA THR A 56 -1.08 -6.49 13.18
C THR A 56 0.24 -6.90 13.82
N VAL A 57 0.70 -6.21 14.87
CA VAL A 57 1.93 -6.53 15.61
C VAL A 57 1.96 -7.98 16.12
N ASP A 58 0.81 -8.52 16.50
CA ASP A 58 0.70 -9.89 17.00
C ASP A 58 0.89 -10.96 15.90
N SER A 59 0.78 -10.57 14.63
CA SER A 59 0.96 -11.45 13.48
C SER A 59 2.32 -11.21 12.83
N ALA A 60 3.30 -12.06 13.18
CA ALA A 60 4.67 -11.95 12.68
C ALA A 60 4.79 -12.00 11.15
N GLN A 61 3.85 -12.66 10.47
CA GLN A 61 3.86 -12.85 9.03
C GLN A 61 3.02 -11.81 8.28
N THR A 62 2.20 -11.01 8.97
CA THR A 62 1.38 -9.99 8.30
C THR A 62 2.20 -8.74 8.05
N ARG A 63 2.25 -8.32 6.79
CA ARG A 63 2.99 -7.12 6.39
C ARG A 63 2.19 -6.26 5.42
N TYR A 64 2.28 -4.95 5.61
CA TYR A 64 1.66 -3.96 4.73
C TYR A 64 2.72 -3.21 3.95
N PHE A 65 2.36 -2.80 2.74
CA PHE A 65 3.22 -2.12 1.78
C PHE A 65 2.52 -0.88 1.24
N ILE A 66 3.31 0.10 0.84
CA ILE A 66 2.87 1.31 0.14
C ILE A 66 3.47 1.27 -1.25
N VAL A 67 2.63 1.26 -2.28
CA VAL A 67 3.06 1.24 -3.68
C VAL A 67 2.71 2.56 -4.37
N HIS A 68 3.70 3.08 -5.09
CA HIS A 68 3.61 4.30 -5.88
C HIS A 68 3.03 3.98 -7.27
N LEU A 69 1.72 4.13 -7.44
CA LEU A 69 1.05 3.80 -8.71
C LEU A 69 1.51 4.68 -9.87
N HIS A 70 1.92 5.92 -9.58
CA HIS A 70 2.39 6.85 -10.61
C HIS A 70 3.64 6.40 -11.36
N ARG A 71 4.49 5.54 -10.76
CA ARG A 71 5.69 5.01 -11.44
C ARG A 71 5.41 3.80 -12.33
N LEU A 72 4.21 3.25 -12.28
CA LEU A 72 3.82 2.05 -13.02
C LEU A 72 3.09 2.37 -14.33
N LEU A 73 2.61 3.60 -14.49
CA LEU A 73 1.80 4.07 -15.62
C LEU A 73 2.64 4.71 -16.74
N GLU A 74 3.93 4.93 -16.52
CA GLU A 74 4.88 5.39 -17.55
C GLU A 74 5.77 4.20 -17.95
N PRO A 75 5.55 3.57 -19.12
CA PRO A 75 6.34 2.43 -19.61
C PRO A 75 7.75 2.82 -20.07
#